data_AF-A0A8T5SI00-F1
#
_entry.id   AF-A0A8T5SI00-F1
#
_cell.length_a   1.000
_cell.length_b   1.000
_cell.length_c   1.000
_cell.angle_alpha   90.00
_cell.angle_beta   90.00
_cell.angle_gamma   90.00
#
_symmetry.space_group_name_H-M   'P 1'
#
loop_
_entity.id
_entity.type
_entity.pdbx_description
1 polymer ?
#
loop_
_entity_poly.entity_id
_entity_poly.type
_entity_poly.pdbx_seq_one_letter_code
_entity_poly.pdbx_strand_id
1 'polypeptide(L)'
;MKIIEIIGINEKQAALLEKEGFGNVEDLLPLTGNQIKKLAKKIGVSAELLDSWQEHADLMRIDGIDPKIANALNLVGIDSVKEFARRSANSLVSKLKELKKEKPKVLAKAPTVNEVQKWINGAKSLSGVPEKKEKKEQEIITPPDLIEIKPFVGDYGKFGSEYWNSKWETAPIIYTSRALRGESYKKQIDADVKSFIKDNDAILWYVISHVGLHRKTANETAWVIQKFVCEFLKYIGDDESVDCPEFWQFPFESIQSEIGDCEDGAILIASLLINSGIPSWRVKVVAAQVMTNPLFPSSEEGGHAYCIYLADRPESSRKLEWVILDWCYLQDPDVSVEKKPLARDGGTEKAYKQVWFTFNDRYSWAQSSFEVIEGRISQNRKAQQEEVLAPLGEILRNLATDEVEKIFKKFNIEIE
;
A
#
# COMPACT_ATOMS: atom_id res chain seq x y z
N MET A 1 15.90 -24.05 28.67
CA MET A 1 14.60 -24.42 29.33
C MET A 1 14.34 -25.91 29.10
N LYS A 2 13.53 -26.60 29.92
CA LYS A 2 13.24 -28.03 29.63
C LYS A 2 12.36 -28.16 28.40
N ILE A 3 12.58 -29.20 27.59
CA ILE A 3 11.81 -29.41 26.35
C ILE A 3 10.30 -29.51 26.59
N ILE A 4 9.88 -30.11 27.71
CA ILE A 4 8.47 -30.26 28.12
C ILE A 4 7.73 -28.92 28.34
N GLU A 5 8.45 -27.81 28.48
CA GLU A 5 7.85 -26.50 28.65
C GLU A 5 7.23 -25.96 27.35
N ILE A 6 7.64 -26.46 26.18
CA ILE A 6 7.05 -26.09 24.88
C ILE A 6 5.60 -26.57 24.83
N ILE A 7 4.68 -25.64 24.59
CA ILE A 7 3.26 -25.95 24.44
C ILE A 7 3.06 -26.90 23.25
N GLY A 8 2.36 -28.00 23.50
CA GLY A 8 2.10 -29.04 22.51
C GLY A 8 2.94 -30.31 22.71
N ILE A 9 3.97 -30.28 23.57
CA ILE A 9 4.75 -31.46 23.97
C ILE A 9 4.10 -32.12 25.19
N ASN A 10 3.83 -33.43 25.11
CA ASN A 10 3.42 -34.23 26.27
C ASN A 10 4.59 -35.02 26.87
N GLU A 11 4.40 -35.59 28.07
CA GLU A 11 5.45 -36.33 28.80
C GLU A 11 6.07 -37.46 27.98
N LYS A 12 5.26 -38.17 27.18
CA LYS A 12 5.75 -39.26 26.32
C LYS A 12 6.64 -38.72 25.20
N GLN A 13 6.26 -37.61 24.57
CA GLN A 13 7.04 -36.96 23.52
C GLN A 13 8.34 -36.36 24.08
N ALA A 14 8.28 -35.71 25.25
CA ALA A 14 9.47 -35.20 25.92
C ALA A 14 10.46 -36.31 26.27
N ALA A 15 10.01 -37.43 26.83
CA ALA A 15 10.86 -38.57 27.14
C ALA A 15 11.50 -39.19 25.88
N LEU A 16 10.79 -39.19 24.76
CA LEU A 16 11.32 -39.64 23.47
C LEU A 16 12.37 -38.67 22.91
N LEU A 17 12.13 -37.35 22.99
CA LEU A 17 13.10 -36.33 22.59
C LEU A 17 14.36 -36.38 23.45
N GLU A 18 14.23 -36.53 24.77
CA GLU A 18 15.34 -36.69 25.71
C GLU A 18 16.19 -37.93 25.37
N LYS A 19 15.55 -39.06 25.05
CA LYS A 19 16.25 -40.28 24.62
C LYS A 19 17.04 -40.09 23.32
N GLU A 20 16.56 -39.19 22.45
CA GLU A 20 17.21 -38.82 21.19
C GLU A 20 18.26 -37.72 21.35
N GLY A 21 18.49 -37.22 22.57
CA GLY A 21 19.49 -36.20 22.88
C GLY A 21 18.96 -34.77 22.85
N PHE A 22 17.64 -34.57 22.80
CA PHE A 22 16.97 -33.26 22.77
C PHE A 22 16.22 -33.02 24.10
N GLY A 23 16.96 -32.74 25.18
CA GLY A 23 16.38 -32.58 26.51
C GLY A 23 15.98 -31.14 26.85
N ASN A 24 16.54 -30.18 26.11
CA ASN A 24 16.32 -28.76 26.30
C ASN A 24 15.72 -28.12 25.05
N VAL A 25 15.04 -26.99 25.23
CA VAL A 25 14.44 -26.20 24.15
C VAL A 25 15.49 -25.83 23.09
N GLU A 26 16.68 -25.44 23.54
CA GLU A 26 17.79 -24.99 22.73
C GLU A 26 18.34 -26.09 21.81
N ASP A 27 18.13 -27.37 22.17
CA ASP A 27 18.60 -28.51 21.38
C ASP A 27 17.84 -28.65 20.05
N LEU A 28 16.64 -28.06 19.93
CA LEU A 28 15.86 -28.08 18.69
C LEU A 28 16.37 -27.08 17.63
N LEU A 29 16.98 -25.96 18.06
CA LEU A 29 17.39 -24.85 17.18
C LEU A 29 18.29 -25.26 15.99
N PRO A 30 19.30 -26.14 16.13
CA PRO A 30 20.20 -26.47 15.03
C PRO A 30 19.61 -27.47 14.02
N LEU A 31 18.40 -27.99 14.24
CA LEU A 31 17.82 -28.99 13.33
C LEU A 31 17.49 -28.39 11.96
N THR A 32 18.00 -29.00 10.90
CA THR A 32 17.57 -28.72 9.52
C THR A 32 16.25 -29.44 9.21
N GLY A 33 15.50 -28.98 8.20
CA GLY A 33 14.24 -29.63 7.81
C GLY A 33 14.36 -31.14 7.51
N ASN A 34 15.51 -31.60 7.02
CA ASN A 34 15.78 -33.04 6.83
C ASN A 34 15.99 -33.78 8.16
N GLN A 35 16.62 -33.14 9.15
CA GLN A 35 16.78 -33.71 10.49
C GLN A 35 15.46 -33.72 11.24
N ILE A 36 14.63 -32.68 11.11
CA ILE A 36 13.26 -32.63 11.63
C ILE A 36 12.45 -33.82 11.10
N LYS A 37 12.41 -34.02 9.78
CA LYS A 37 11.70 -35.17 9.18
C LYS A 37 12.16 -36.53 9.71
N LYS A 38 13.48 -36.71 9.92
CA LYS A 38 14.04 -37.96 10.47
C LYS A 38 13.67 -38.15 11.94
N LEU A 39 13.80 -37.11 12.76
CA LEU A 39 13.51 -37.15 14.19
C LEU A 39 12.00 -37.35 14.42
N ALA A 40 11.15 -36.62 13.69
CA ALA A 40 9.69 -36.76 13.75
C ALA A 40 9.24 -38.20 13.49
N LYS A 41 9.79 -38.84 12.44
CA LYS A 41 9.53 -40.26 12.14
C LYS A 41 9.97 -41.19 13.27
N LYS A 42 11.09 -40.89 13.94
CA LYS A 42 11.66 -41.72 15.01
C LYS A 42 10.84 -41.65 16.30
N ILE A 43 10.34 -40.47 16.64
CA ILE A 43 9.51 -40.25 17.85
C ILE A 43 8.01 -40.41 17.59
N GLY A 44 7.60 -40.63 16.34
CA GLY A 44 6.23 -40.94 15.96
C GLY A 44 5.28 -39.74 15.92
N VAL A 45 5.77 -38.58 15.46
CA VAL A 45 4.98 -37.35 15.27
C VAL A 45 5.06 -36.87 13.83
N SER A 46 4.19 -35.94 13.44
CA SER A 46 4.29 -35.31 12.11
C SER A 46 5.49 -34.36 12.05
N ALA A 47 6.05 -34.15 10.86
CA ALA A 47 7.20 -33.27 10.69
C ALA A 47 6.81 -31.82 11.03
N GLU A 48 5.60 -31.42 10.67
CA GLU A 48 5.01 -30.10 10.91
C GLU A 48 4.84 -29.81 12.41
N LEU A 49 4.52 -30.83 13.20
CA LEU A 49 4.40 -30.67 14.66
C LEU A 49 5.77 -30.49 15.32
N LEU A 50 6.79 -31.19 14.82
CA LEU A 50 8.16 -31.01 15.32
C LEU A 50 8.74 -29.66 14.86
N ASP A 51 8.38 -29.21 13.65
CA ASP A 51 8.73 -27.89 13.11
C ASP A 51 8.16 -26.78 14.01
N SER A 52 6.88 -26.87 14.40
CA SER A 52 6.29 -25.88 15.31
C SER A 52 6.92 -25.86 16.69
N TRP A 53 7.43 -26.99 17.19
CA TRP A 53 8.23 -27.01 18.42
C TRP A 53 9.58 -26.31 18.24
N GLN A 54 10.21 -26.42 17.07
CA GLN A 54 11.43 -25.67 16.75
C GLN A 54 11.12 -24.17 16.62
N GLU A 55 10.02 -23.78 15.99
CA GLU A 55 9.57 -22.38 15.88
C GLU A 55 9.33 -21.77 17.27
N HIS A 56 8.65 -22.50 18.17
CA HIS A 56 8.50 -22.11 19.56
C HIS A 56 9.86 -21.94 20.25
N ALA A 57 10.77 -22.90 20.05
CA ALA A 57 12.11 -22.84 20.60
C ALA A 57 12.89 -21.61 20.12
N ASP A 58 12.77 -21.24 18.85
CA ASP A 58 13.42 -20.05 18.29
C ASP A 58 12.88 -18.78 18.94
N LEU A 59 11.55 -18.63 19.03
CA LEU A 59 10.92 -17.46 19.66
C LEU A 59 11.27 -17.33 21.15
N MET A 60 11.34 -18.44 21.88
CA MET A 60 11.67 -18.47 23.31
C MET A 60 13.12 -18.03 23.63
N ARG A 61 13.96 -17.77 22.62
CA ARG A 61 15.28 -17.15 22.78
C ARG A 61 15.20 -15.67 23.18
N ILE A 62 14.06 -15.02 22.93
CA ILE A 62 13.86 -13.60 23.22
C ILE A 62 13.48 -13.43 24.68
N ASP A 63 14.23 -12.57 25.40
CA ASP A 63 13.97 -12.29 26.80
C ASP A 63 12.53 -11.82 27.04
N GLY A 64 11.84 -12.49 27.95
CA GLY A 64 10.45 -12.21 28.31
C GLY A 64 9.39 -12.90 27.44
N ILE A 65 9.79 -13.76 26.49
CA ILE A 65 8.88 -14.67 25.79
C ILE A 65 8.83 -16.00 26.53
N ASP A 66 7.69 -16.26 27.17
CA ASP A 66 7.40 -17.56 27.76
C ASP A 66 6.76 -18.52 26.74
N PRO A 67 6.56 -19.82 27.06
CA PRO A 67 5.95 -20.77 26.14
C PRO A 67 4.53 -20.40 25.66
N LYS A 68 3.76 -19.65 26.46
CA LYS A 68 2.42 -19.21 26.08
C LYS A 68 2.48 -18.09 25.05
N ILE A 69 3.40 -17.14 25.24
CA ILE A 69 3.65 -16.08 24.26
C ILE A 69 4.20 -16.67 22.96
N ALA A 70 5.16 -17.59 23.02
CA ALA A 70 5.69 -18.24 21.83
C ALA A 70 4.60 -18.94 21.00
N ASN A 71 3.74 -19.72 21.67
CA ASN A 71 2.59 -20.36 21.03
C ASN A 71 1.57 -19.35 20.47
N ALA A 72 1.33 -18.24 21.17
CA ALA A 72 0.43 -17.21 20.67
C ALA A 72 0.99 -16.48 19.45
N LEU A 73 2.30 -16.21 19.41
CA LEU A 73 3.00 -15.62 18.28
C LEU A 73 2.95 -16.55 17.06
N ASN A 74 3.22 -17.84 17.25
CA ASN A 74 3.12 -18.85 16.20
C ASN A 74 1.69 -18.92 15.61
N LEU A 75 0.67 -18.90 16.47
CA LEU A 75 -0.74 -18.91 16.05
C LEU A 75 -1.18 -17.66 15.27
N VAL A 76 -0.48 -16.52 15.40
CA VAL A 76 -0.71 -15.31 14.58
C VAL A 76 0.22 -15.23 13.36
N GLY A 77 0.91 -16.33 13.03
CA GLY A 77 1.79 -16.45 11.87
C GLY A 77 3.15 -15.80 12.06
N ILE A 78 3.69 -15.84 13.29
CA ILE A 78 5.08 -15.49 13.58
C ILE A 78 5.85 -16.77 13.92
N ASP A 79 6.65 -17.27 12.99
CA ASP A 79 7.31 -18.58 13.07
C ASP A 79 8.77 -18.54 13.56
N SER A 80 9.40 -17.36 13.53
CA SER A 80 10.84 -17.25 13.81
C SER A 80 11.22 -15.89 14.39
N VAL A 81 12.37 -15.84 15.07
CA VAL A 81 12.98 -14.60 15.58
C VAL A 81 13.21 -13.61 14.45
N LYS A 82 13.63 -14.11 13.28
CA LYS A 82 13.89 -13.30 12.09
C LYS A 82 12.61 -12.65 11.56
N GLU A 83 11.51 -13.40 11.53
CA GLU A 83 10.23 -12.87 11.09
C GLU A 83 9.65 -11.89 12.12
N PHE A 84 9.77 -12.21 13.40
CA PHE A 84 9.32 -11.33 14.49
C PHE A 84 10.03 -9.97 14.48
N ALA A 85 11.34 -9.94 14.21
CA ALA A 85 12.14 -8.72 14.12
C ALA A 85 11.62 -7.68 13.09
N ARG A 86 10.80 -8.11 12.12
CA ARG A 86 10.22 -7.25 11.07
C ARG A 86 8.80 -6.76 11.38
N ARG A 87 8.19 -7.19 12.48
CA ARG A 87 6.79 -6.85 12.81
C ARG A 87 6.69 -5.46 13.46
N SER A 88 5.48 -4.88 13.44
CA SER A 88 5.15 -3.64 14.16
C SER A 88 4.41 -3.98 15.46
N ALA A 89 4.79 -3.33 16.57
CA ALA A 89 4.20 -3.62 17.88
C ALA A 89 2.69 -3.34 17.93
N ASN A 90 2.26 -2.22 17.33
CA ASN A 90 0.85 -1.84 17.32
C ASN A 90 -0.05 -2.85 16.58
N SER A 91 0.33 -3.25 15.37
CA SER A 91 -0.46 -4.20 14.58
C SER A 91 -0.47 -5.59 15.24
N LEU A 92 0.66 -6.00 15.82
CA LEU A 92 0.75 -7.30 16.50
C LEU A 92 -0.09 -7.35 17.78
N VAL A 93 -0.12 -6.29 18.59
CA VAL A 93 -0.99 -6.23 19.78
C VAL A 93 -2.46 -6.36 19.38
N SER A 94 -2.89 -5.73 18.28
CA SER A 94 -4.26 -5.87 17.78
C SER A 94 -4.56 -7.32 17.41
N LYS A 95 -3.69 -7.99 16.65
CA LYS A 95 -3.84 -9.41 16.30
C LYS A 95 -3.86 -10.32 17.53
N LEU A 96 -3.01 -10.08 18.52
CA LEU A 96 -2.99 -10.87 19.76
C LEU A 96 -4.25 -10.65 20.62
N LYS A 97 -4.86 -9.46 20.57
CA LYS A 97 -6.16 -9.20 21.22
C LYS A 97 -7.29 -9.94 20.51
N GLU A 98 -7.30 -9.96 19.18
CA GLU A 98 -8.26 -10.73 18.38
C GLU A 98 -8.11 -12.23 18.65
N LEU A 99 -6.88 -12.76 18.59
CA LEU A 99 -6.61 -14.17 18.92
C LEU A 99 -7.08 -14.53 20.34
N LYS A 100 -6.88 -13.64 21.32
CA LYS A 100 -7.39 -13.86 22.68
C LYS A 100 -8.92 -13.86 22.74
N LYS A 101 -9.59 -13.00 21.95
CA LYS A 101 -11.06 -12.96 21.87
C LYS A 101 -11.61 -14.26 21.28
N GLU A 102 -10.97 -14.79 20.24
CA GLU A 102 -11.37 -16.03 19.58
C GLU A 102 -11.00 -17.28 20.38
N LYS A 103 -9.81 -17.28 21.00
CA LYS A 103 -9.24 -18.40 21.76
C LYS A 103 -8.79 -17.95 23.15
N PRO A 104 -9.72 -17.73 24.10
CA PRO A 104 -9.41 -17.18 25.44
C PRO A 104 -8.41 -17.99 26.26
N LYS A 105 -8.21 -19.27 25.94
CA LYS A 105 -7.28 -20.18 26.63
C LYS A 105 -5.82 -19.98 26.22
N VAL A 106 -5.55 -19.33 25.09
CA VAL A 106 -4.19 -19.17 24.55
C VAL A 106 -3.39 -18.13 25.35
N LEU A 107 -4.03 -17.02 25.73
CA LEU A 107 -3.40 -15.96 26.52
C LEU A 107 -4.31 -15.50 27.67
N ALA A 108 -3.77 -15.51 28.90
CA ALA A 108 -4.47 -14.97 30.07
C ALA A 108 -4.68 -13.46 29.95
N LYS A 109 -3.70 -12.73 29.42
CA LYS A 109 -3.74 -11.29 29.17
C LYS A 109 -3.07 -11.01 27.83
N ALA A 110 -3.64 -10.11 27.03
CA ALA A 110 -2.98 -9.64 25.83
C ALA A 110 -1.83 -8.70 26.23
N PRO A 111 -0.65 -8.81 25.61
CA PRO A 111 0.47 -7.94 25.93
C PRO A 111 0.20 -6.50 25.51
N THR A 112 0.90 -5.58 26.19
CA THR A 112 0.92 -4.15 25.87
C THR A 112 1.85 -3.88 24.70
N VAL A 113 1.67 -2.72 24.06
CA VAL A 113 2.55 -2.26 22.95
C VAL A 113 4.01 -2.21 23.40
N ASN A 114 4.26 -1.75 24.63
CA ASN A 114 5.62 -1.65 25.17
C ASN A 114 6.26 -3.03 25.40
N GLU A 115 5.50 -4.02 25.86
CA GLU A 115 6.01 -5.40 26.02
C GLU A 115 6.35 -6.01 24.66
N VAL A 116 5.46 -5.87 23.68
CA VAL A 116 5.71 -6.37 22.31
C VAL A 116 6.89 -5.64 21.66
N GLN A 117 7.02 -4.34 21.87
CA GLN A 117 8.15 -3.58 21.33
C GLN A 117 9.49 -4.03 21.92
N LYS A 118 9.54 -4.36 23.21
CA LYS A 118 10.73 -4.94 23.85
C LYS A 118 11.10 -6.28 23.21
N TRP A 119 10.13 -7.14 22.96
CA TRP A 119 10.38 -8.43 22.31
C TRP A 119 10.86 -8.27 20.86
N ILE A 120 10.28 -7.34 20.09
CA ILE A 120 10.74 -7.02 18.73
C ILE A 120 12.19 -6.53 18.74
N ASN A 121 12.55 -5.68 19.71
CA ASN A 121 13.92 -5.20 19.84
C ASN A 121 14.88 -6.36 20.19
N GLY A 122 14.52 -7.25 21.12
CA GLY A 122 15.28 -8.47 21.39
C GLY A 122 15.42 -9.37 20.16
N ALA A 123 14.36 -9.50 19.36
CA ALA A 123 14.39 -10.26 18.11
C ALA A 123 15.35 -9.68 17.06
N LYS A 124 15.41 -8.34 16.94
CA LYS A 124 16.38 -7.66 16.07
C LYS A 124 17.81 -7.94 16.50
N SER A 125 18.10 -7.83 17.80
CA SER A 125 19.42 -8.13 18.35
C SER A 125 19.88 -9.57 18.07
N LEU A 126 18.97 -10.54 18.14
CA LEU A 126 19.27 -11.96 17.91
C LEU A 126 19.37 -12.36 16.43
N SER A 127 18.65 -11.68 15.53
CA SER A 127 18.56 -12.06 14.11
C SER A 127 19.68 -11.47 13.24
N GLY A 128 20.51 -10.58 13.77
CA GLY A 128 21.54 -9.87 13.01
C GLY A 128 20.96 -8.98 11.89
N VAL A 129 19.65 -8.72 11.91
CA VAL A 129 19.02 -7.74 11.04
C VAL A 129 19.53 -6.37 11.50
N PRO A 130 20.19 -5.58 10.62
CA PRO A 130 20.71 -4.28 11.01
C PRO A 130 19.59 -3.44 11.60
N GLU A 131 19.84 -2.80 12.74
CA GLU A 131 18.96 -1.79 13.29
C GLU A 131 18.69 -0.77 12.20
N LYS A 132 17.44 -0.69 11.70
CA LYS A 132 16.93 0.59 11.21
C LYS A 132 17.07 1.52 12.41
N LYS A 133 18.09 2.39 12.38
CA LYS A 133 18.36 3.40 13.42
C LYS A 133 17.03 3.87 13.96
N GLU A 134 16.81 3.65 15.25
CA GLU A 134 15.70 4.30 15.95
C GLU A 134 15.83 5.80 15.63
N LYS A 135 14.86 6.34 14.91
CA LYS A 135 14.61 7.78 14.96
C LYS A 135 14.44 8.04 16.45
N LYS A 136 15.36 8.83 17.02
CA LYS A 136 15.37 9.27 18.41
C LYS A 136 13.94 9.59 18.85
N GLU A 137 13.65 9.34 20.13
CA GLU A 137 12.55 9.96 20.87
C GLU A 137 12.28 11.34 20.28
N GLN A 138 11.02 11.56 19.92
CA GLN A 138 10.50 12.79 19.33
C GLN A 138 11.22 13.99 19.95
N GLU A 139 12.21 14.55 19.22
CA GLU A 139 12.23 15.99 19.08
C GLU A 139 10.79 16.32 18.73
N ILE A 140 10.19 17.25 19.46
CA ILE A 140 9.01 17.94 18.97
C ILE A 140 9.38 18.29 17.53
N ILE A 141 8.86 17.51 16.56
CA ILE A 141 9.02 17.83 15.16
C ILE A 141 8.12 19.05 15.11
N THR A 142 8.70 20.22 15.31
CA THR A 142 8.15 21.43 14.69
C THR A 142 7.79 20.96 13.29
N PRO A 143 6.49 20.92 12.93
CA PRO A 143 6.08 20.47 11.62
C PRO A 143 7.05 21.14 10.64
N PRO A 144 7.72 20.37 9.76
CA PRO A 144 8.66 20.97 8.83
C PRO A 144 7.94 22.16 8.21
N ASP A 145 8.57 23.34 8.19
CA ASP A 145 7.95 24.56 7.68
C ASP A 145 7.23 24.19 6.39
N LEU A 146 5.89 24.09 6.46
CA LEU A 146 5.10 23.57 5.37
C LEU A 146 5.35 24.56 4.25
N ILE A 147 5.99 24.08 3.18
CA ILE A 147 6.39 24.97 2.09
C ILE A 147 5.08 25.54 1.53
N GLU A 148 4.99 26.86 1.40
CA GLU A 148 3.86 27.47 0.72
C GLU A 148 3.91 27.06 -0.76
N ILE A 149 3.16 26.02 -1.12
CA ILE A 149 3.09 25.51 -2.49
C ILE A 149 2.15 26.41 -3.27
N LYS A 150 2.71 27.23 -4.15
CA LYS A 150 1.94 28.06 -5.08
C LYS A 150 1.62 27.28 -6.35
N PRO A 151 0.40 27.42 -6.91
CA PRO A 151 0.08 26.80 -8.18
C PRO A 151 1.02 27.24 -9.30
N PHE A 152 1.45 26.31 -10.15
CA PHE A 152 2.19 26.62 -11.36
C PHE A 152 1.26 27.35 -12.35
N VAL A 153 1.56 28.62 -12.57
CA VAL A 153 0.87 29.49 -13.54
C VAL A 153 1.72 29.72 -14.77
N GLY A 154 1.07 29.76 -15.93
CA GLY A 154 1.72 30.04 -17.22
C GLY A 154 0.71 30.59 -18.22
N ASP A 155 1.19 31.38 -19.18
CA ASP A 155 0.38 31.88 -20.29
C ASP A 155 0.43 30.91 -21.48
N TYR A 156 -0.66 30.15 -21.62
CA TYR A 156 -0.85 29.15 -22.67
C TYR A 156 -1.72 29.68 -23.82
N GLY A 157 -2.07 30.97 -23.83
CA GLY A 157 -3.00 31.56 -24.79
C GLY A 157 -4.31 30.77 -24.87
N LYS A 158 -4.72 30.40 -26.09
CA LYS A 158 -5.95 29.62 -26.32
C LYS A 158 -5.88 28.15 -25.85
N PHE A 159 -4.73 27.66 -25.40
CA PHE A 159 -4.53 26.28 -24.96
C PHE A 159 -4.40 26.15 -23.43
N GLY A 160 -5.06 27.05 -22.69
CA GLY A 160 -5.15 27.01 -21.23
C GLY A 160 -6.22 26.07 -20.71
N SER A 161 -6.61 26.26 -19.44
CA SER A 161 -7.56 25.41 -18.71
C SER A 161 -8.91 25.22 -19.42
N GLU A 162 -9.48 26.29 -19.96
CA GLU A 162 -10.77 26.26 -20.67
C GLU A 162 -10.74 25.31 -21.86
N TYR A 163 -9.69 25.38 -22.69
CA TYR A 163 -9.50 24.47 -23.81
C TYR A 163 -9.39 23.03 -23.35
N TRP A 164 -8.53 22.71 -22.37
CA TRP A 164 -8.28 21.33 -21.99
C TRP A 164 -9.42 20.68 -21.20
N ASN A 165 -10.15 21.45 -20.38
CA ASN A 165 -11.31 20.94 -19.65
C ASN A 165 -12.52 20.68 -20.57
N SER A 166 -12.72 21.52 -21.59
CA SER A 166 -13.87 21.43 -22.52
C SER A 166 -13.62 20.63 -23.79
N LYS A 167 -12.35 20.26 -24.07
CA LYS A 167 -11.96 19.54 -25.29
C LYS A 167 -12.65 18.19 -25.46
N TRP A 168 -13.03 17.54 -24.37
CA TRP A 168 -13.69 16.24 -24.37
C TRP A 168 -14.96 16.30 -23.52
N GLU A 169 -15.99 15.56 -23.93
CA GLU A 169 -17.22 15.44 -23.18
C GLU A 169 -16.96 14.76 -21.83
N THR A 170 -17.54 15.33 -20.77
CA THR A 170 -17.47 14.75 -19.44
C THR A 170 -18.55 13.69 -19.28
N ALA A 171 -18.21 12.60 -18.60
CA ALA A 171 -19.15 11.54 -18.26
C ALA A 171 -18.89 11.07 -16.83
N PRO A 172 -19.90 10.85 -15.99
CA PRO A 172 -19.73 10.21 -14.69
C PRO A 172 -19.21 8.78 -14.86
N ILE A 173 -18.26 8.41 -14.01
CA ILE A 173 -17.64 7.09 -13.97
C ILE A 173 -17.67 6.63 -12.53
N ILE A 174 -18.42 5.57 -12.29
CA ILE A 174 -18.64 5.05 -10.94
C ILE A 174 -17.87 3.75 -10.81
N TYR A 175 -16.95 3.69 -9.86
CA TYR A 175 -16.33 2.46 -9.42
C TYR A 175 -17.22 1.80 -8.38
N THR A 176 -17.86 0.71 -8.78
CA THR A 176 -18.72 -0.11 -7.94
C THR A 176 -17.89 -1.31 -7.47
N SER A 177 -18.01 -1.67 -6.19
CA SER A 177 -17.27 -2.76 -5.54
C SER A 177 -16.09 -2.36 -4.65
N ARG A 178 -15.90 -1.08 -4.33
CA ARG A 178 -14.85 -0.73 -3.36
C ARG A 178 -15.17 -1.32 -1.99
N ALA A 179 -14.36 -2.27 -1.52
CA ALA A 179 -14.46 -2.79 -0.16
C ALA A 179 -14.14 -1.70 0.88
N LEU A 180 -14.77 -1.75 2.04
CA LEU A 180 -14.38 -0.90 3.18
C LEU A 180 -13.45 -1.68 4.11
N ARG A 181 -12.31 -1.11 4.52
CA ARG A 181 -11.44 -1.79 5.51
C ARG A 181 -12.11 -1.90 6.89
N GLY A 182 -11.73 -2.92 7.67
CA GLY A 182 -12.21 -3.14 9.05
C GLY A 182 -13.48 -3.97 9.16
N GLU A 183 -14.34 -3.68 10.16
CA GLU A 183 -15.58 -4.46 10.43
C GLU A 183 -16.59 -4.44 9.27
N SER A 184 -16.38 -3.56 8.29
CA SER A 184 -17.23 -3.41 7.10
C SER A 184 -16.63 -4.03 5.83
N TYR A 185 -15.65 -4.93 5.92
CA TYR A 185 -15.01 -5.60 4.76
C TYR A 185 -15.98 -6.28 3.80
N LYS A 186 -17.20 -6.63 4.26
CA LYS A 186 -18.25 -7.21 3.41
C LYS A 186 -19.17 -6.18 2.75
N LYS A 187 -18.99 -4.88 3.02
CA LYS A 187 -19.78 -3.80 2.43
C LYS A 187 -18.95 -3.16 1.32
N GLN A 188 -19.46 -3.32 0.10
CA GLN A 188 -18.98 -2.59 -1.06
C GLN A 188 -19.71 -1.25 -1.16
N ILE A 189 -18.99 -0.23 -1.64
CA ILE A 189 -19.58 1.07 -1.94
C ILE A 189 -19.38 1.43 -3.41
N ASP A 190 -20.29 2.26 -3.91
CA ASP A 190 -20.19 2.91 -5.20
C ASP A 190 -19.47 4.25 -5.00
N ALA A 191 -18.35 4.45 -5.69
CA ALA A 191 -17.52 5.65 -5.57
C ALA A 191 -17.33 6.29 -6.94
N ASP A 192 -17.58 7.59 -7.05
CA ASP A 192 -17.13 8.36 -8.22
C ASP A 192 -15.60 8.33 -8.27
N VAL A 193 -15.03 7.91 -9.41
CA VAL A 193 -13.56 7.76 -9.59
C VAL A 193 -12.78 9.03 -9.25
N LYS A 194 -13.38 10.21 -9.43
CA LYS A 194 -12.73 11.49 -9.07
C LYS A 194 -12.40 11.57 -7.58
N SER A 195 -13.19 10.88 -6.74
CA SER A 195 -13.03 10.88 -5.30
C SER A 195 -11.71 10.27 -4.83
N PHE A 196 -11.07 9.43 -5.66
CA PHE A 196 -9.79 8.80 -5.33
C PHE A 196 -8.61 9.77 -5.41
N ILE A 197 -8.70 10.78 -6.28
CA ILE A 197 -7.67 11.81 -6.37
C ILE A 197 -7.98 12.90 -5.33
N LYS A 198 -7.12 13.00 -4.32
CA LYS A 198 -7.24 14.01 -3.26
C LYS A 198 -6.46 15.27 -3.59
N ASP A 199 -7.12 16.41 -3.52
CA ASP A 199 -6.52 17.74 -3.37
C ASP A 199 -6.58 18.18 -1.90
N ASN A 200 -5.77 19.16 -1.51
CA ASN A 200 -5.71 19.71 -0.15
C ASN A 200 -5.52 18.65 0.95
N ASP A 201 -4.60 17.70 0.71
CA ASP A 201 -4.34 16.59 1.61
C ASP A 201 -3.10 16.86 2.49
N ALA A 202 -3.31 16.95 3.80
CA ALA A 202 -2.25 17.25 4.76
C ALA A 202 -1.15 16.19 4.81
N ILE A 203 -1.49 14.91 4.58
CA ILE A 203 -0.50 13.82 4.54
C ILE A 203 0.36 14.00 3.30
N LEU A 204 -0.24 14.29 2.15
CA LEU A 204 0.51 14.53 0.92
C LEU A 204 1.38 15.78 1.02
N TRP A 205 0.91 16.87 1.62
CA TRP A 205 1.75 18.05 1.86
C TRP A 205 2.95 17.76 2.74
N TYR A 206 2.78 16.92 3.76
CA TYR A 206 3.89 16.48 4.59
C TYR A 206 4.91 15.67 3.77
N VAL A 207 4.46 14.71 2.95
CA VAL A 207 5.35 13.93 2.07
C VAL A 207 6.07 14.84 1.07
N ILE A 208 5.34 15.73 0.40
CA ILE A 208 5.88 16.67 -0.58
C ILE A 208 6.95 17.56 0.04
N SER A 209 6.70 18.09 1.25
CA SER A 209 7.64 18.97 1.94
C SER A 209 8.87 18.21 2.44
N HIS A 210 8.67 17.02 3.03
CA HIS A 210 9.73 16.26 3.68
C HIS A 210 10.67 15.55 2.69
N VAL A 211 10.10 14.98 1.62
CA VAL A 211 10.89 14.38 0.53
C VAL A 211 11.42 15.46 -0.42
N GLY A 212 10.79 16.64 -0.39
CA GLY A 212 11.03 17.71 -1.34
C GLY A 212 10.60 17.23 -2.72
N LEU A 213 9.31 17.11 -2.99
CA LEU A 213 8.79 16.74 -4.31
C LEU A 213 8.46 17.96 -5.16
N HIS A 214 8.11 19.09 -4.54
CA HIS A 214 7.95 20.35 -5.26
C HIS A 214 9.31 20.87 -5.74
N ARG A 215 9.38 21.29 -7.01
CA ARG A 215 10.60 21.80 -7.68
C ARG A 215 10.32 23.13 -8.36
N LYS A 216 11.36 23.73 -8.95
CA LYS A 216 11.26 25.06 -9.56
C LYS A 216 10.31 25.11 -10.75
N THR A 217 10.18 24.02 -11.49
CA THR A 217 9.32 23.92 -12.67
C THR A 217 8.28 22.81 -12.50
N ALA A 218 7.17 22.93 -13.23
CA ALA A 218 6.12 21.91 -13.23
C ALA A 218 6.62 20.57 -13.79
N ASN A 219 7.42 20.60 -14.87
CA ASN A 219 8.03 19.39 -15.45
C ASN A 219 9.02 18.71 -14.48
N GLU A 220 9.87 19.47 -13.81
CA GLU A 220 10.84 18.91 -12.84
C GLU A 220 10.09 18.31 -11.64
N THR A 221 9.04 18.99 -11.17
CA THR A 221 8.14 18.49 -10.11
C THR A 221 7.50 17.17 -10.51
N ALA A 222 6.93 17.10 -11.72
CA ALA A 222 6.32 15.89 -12.24
C ALA A 222 7.31 14.73 -12.38
N TRP A 223 8.52 15.02 -12.84
CA TRP A 223 9.59 14.03 -12.99
C TRP A 223 10.01 13.43 -11.64
N VAL A 224 10.28 14.26 -10.63
CA VAL A 224 10.70 13.75 -9.31
C VAL A 224 9.58 13.02 -8.59
N ILE A 225 8.32 13.39 -8.81
CA ILE A 225 7.15 12.66 -8.27
C ILE A 225 7.05 11.27 -8.89
N GLN A 226 7.13 11.15 -10.22
CA GLN A 226 7.14 9.84 -10.87
C GLN A 226 8.27 8.96 -10.31
N LYS A 227 9.49 9.51 -10.26
CA LYS A 227 10.65 8.80 -9.73
C LYS A 227 10.45 8.36 -8.28
N PHE A 228 9.94 9.24 -7.42
CA PHE A 228 9.60 8.90 -6.04
C PHE A 228 8.62 7.74 -5.96
N VAL A 229 7.52 7.77 -6.70
CA VAL A 229 6.50 6.71 -6.64
C VAL A 229 7.06 5.37 -7.14
N CYS A 230 7.84 5.35 -8.23
CA CYS A 230 8.47 4.13 -8.73
C CYS A 230 9.49 3.52 -7.74
N GLU A 231 10.19 4.35 -6.96
CA GLU A 231 11.16 3.90 -5.96
C GLU A 231 10.48 3.50 -4.62
N PHE A 232 9.34 4.12 -4.32
CA PHE A 232 8.66 4.00 -3.03
C PHE A 232 7.65 2.86 -3.00
N LEU A 233 6.81 2.71 -4.04
CA LEU A 233 5.78 1.68 -4.08
C LEU A 233 6.33 0.36 -4.59
N LYS A 234 5.93 -0.72 -3.94
CA LYS A 234 6.14 -2.08 -4.43
C LYS A 234 4.88 -2.59 -5.13
N TYR A 235 5.01 -2.98 -6.40
CA TYR A 235 3.91 -3.60 -7.13
C TYR A 235 3.52 -4.95 -6.54
N ILE A 236 2.24 -5.08 -6.16
CA ILE A 236 1.60 -6.34 -5.77
C ILE A 236 0.21 -6.30 -6.41
N GLY A 237 -0.08 -7.25 -7.30
CA GLY A 237 -1.41 -7.35 -7.89
C GLY A 237 -2.42 -7.87 -6.87
N ASP A 238 -3.68 -7.49 -7.02
CA ASP A 238 -4.75 -7.77 -6.06
C ASP A 238 -4.91 -9.26 -5.73
N ASP A 239 -4.68 -10.15 -6.71
CA ASP A 239 -4.76 -11.61 -6.54
C ASP A 239 -3.74 -12.18 -5.53
N GLU A 240 -2.63 -11.48 -5.29
CA GLU A 240 -1.60 -11.88 -4.33
C GLU A 240 -1.76 -11.20 -2.96
N SER A 241 -2.58 -10.14 -2.86
CA SER A 241 -2.84 -9.39 -1.63
C SER A 241 -4.16 -9.79 -0.95
N VAL A 242 -4.29 -11.05 -0.52
CA VAL A 242 -5.30 -11.53 0.46
C VAL A 242 -6.78 -11.23 0.14
N ASP A 243 -7.55 -12.23 -0.31
CA ASP A 243 -9.04 -12.31 -0.26
C ASP A 243 -9.84 -11.01 -0.58
N CYS A 244 -9.31 -10.10 -1.41
CA CYS A 244 -10.03 -8.93 -1.89
C CYS A 244 -10.08 -8.97 -3.41
N PRO A 245 -11.26 -9.07 -4.03
CA PRO A 245 -11.39 -8.62 -5.41
C PRO A 245 -11.08 -7.11 -5.47
N GLU A 246 -10.38 -6.69 -6.53
CA GLU A 246 -10.00 -5.33 -6.96
C GLU A 246 -10.20 -4.21 -5.91
N PHE A 247 -9.11 -3.61 -5.38
CA PHE A 247 -9.18 -2.61 -4.30
C PHE A 247 -8.44 -1.31 -4.63
N TRP A 248 -9.14 -0.35 -5.24
CA TRP A 248 -8.59 0.98 -5.49
C TRP A 248 -8.26 1.71 -4.18
N GLN A 249 -6.99 2.03 -3.97
CA GLN A 249 -6.49 2.71 -2.78
C GLN A 249 -6.64 4.23 -2.88
N PHE A 250 -6.91 4.87 -1.74
CA PHE A 250 -6.66 6.30 -1.61
C PHE A 250 -5.15 6.57 -1.46
N PRO A 251 -4.66 7.79 -1.80
CA PRO A 251 -3.24 8.13 -1.69
C PRO A 251 -2.62 7.87 -0.31
N PHE A 252 -3.36 8.13 0.77
CA PHE A 252 -2.87 7.86 2.13
C PHE A 252 -2.74 6.36 2.42
N GLU A 253 -3.59 5.52 1.81
CA GLU A 253 -3.54 4.07 1.95
C GLU A 253 -2.30 3.53 1.24
N SER A 254 -2.00 3.99 0.02
CA SER A 254 -0.80 3.62 -0.73
C SER A 254 0.48 4.06 -0.01
N ILE A 255 0.48 5.26 0.60
CA ILE A 255 1.61 5.73 1.42
C ILE A 255 1.79 4.87 2.67
N GLN A 256 0.70 4.47 3.33
CA GLN A 256 0.75 3.68 4.54
C GLN A 256 1.15 2.22 4.28
N SER A 257 0.69 1.65 3.16
CA SER A 257 0.88 0.25 2.81
C SER A 257 2.23 0.02 2.11
N GLU A 258 2.78 1.04 1.43
CA GLU A 258 3.95 0.96 0.54
C GLU A 258 3.77 -0.04 -0.62
N ILE A 259 2.53 -0.47 -0.87
CA ILE A 259 2.17 -1.46 -1.89
C ILE A 259 0.95 -0.97 -2.68
N GLY A 260 0.86 -1.37 -3.93
CA GLY A 260 -0.31 -1.13 -4.75
C GLY A 260 -0.14 -1.72 -6.15
N ASP A 261 -1.16 -1.55 -6.96
CA ASP A 261 -1.20 -1.99 -8.34
C ASP A 261 -1.44 -0.80 -9.31
N CYS A 262 -1.83 -1.08 -10.56
CA CYS A 262 -1.70 -0.10 -11.64
C CYS A 262 -2.41 1.24 -11.34
N GLU A 263 -3.64 1.20 -10.86
CA GLU A 263 -4.42 2.39 -10.50
C GLU A 263 -3.89 3.07 -9.24
N ASP A 264 -3.42 2.30 -8.25
CA ASP A 264 -3.03 2.84 -6.95
C ASP A 264 -1.89 3.84 -7.09
N GLY A 265 -0.83 3.44 -7.81
CA GLY A 265 0.28 4.34 -8.07
C GLY A 265 -0.09 5.46 -9.05
N ALA A 266 -1.00 5.23 -9.99
CA ALA A 266 -1.49 6.29 -10.88
C ALA A 266 -2.26 7.38 -10.12
N ILE A 267 -3.14 6.97 -9.19
CA ILE A 267 -3.90 7.83 -8.28
C ILE A 267 -2.93 8.58 -7.35
N LEU A 268 -1.94 7.90 -6.78
CA LEU A 268 -0.92 8.52 -5.92
C LEU A 268 -0.11 9.59 -6.69
N ILE A 269 0.37 9.29 -7.90
CA ILE A 269 1.06 10.27 -8.75
C ILE A 269 0.14 11.48 -9.00
N ALA A 270 -1.10 11.24 -9.44
CA ALA A 270 -2.02 12.33 -9.75
C ALA A 270 -2.28 13.25 -8.55
N SER A 271 -2.52 12.68 -7.37
CA SER A 271 -2.70 13.43 -6.14
C SER A 271 -1.44 14.18 -5.71
N LEU A 272 -0.25 13.58 -5.82
CA LEU A 272 1.01 14.27 -5.50
C LEU A 272 1.26 15.44 -6.46
N LEU A 273 0.98 15.30 -7.76
CA LEU A 273 1.12 16.39 -8.73
C LEU A 273 0.23 17.57 -8.35
N ILE A 274 -1.06 17.32 -8.08
CA ILE A 274 -2.03 18.35 -7.73
C ILE A 274 -1.65 19.07 -6.44
N ASN A 275 -1.32 18.30 -5.39
CA ASN A 275 -0.88 18.87 -4.11
C ASN A 275 0.50 19.54 -4.19
N SER A 276 1.30 19.27 -5.23
CA SER A 276 2.56 19.97 -5.51
C SER A 276 2.37 21.24 -6.35
N GLY A 277 1.13 21.69 -6.55
CA GLY A 277 0.79 22.94 -7.23
C GLY A 277 0.57 22.80 -8.74
N ILE A 278 0.58 21.58 -9.29
CA ILE A 278 0.22 21.39 -10.71
C ILE A 278 -1.31 21.50 -10.84
N PRO A 279 -1.85 22.37 -11.70
CA PRO A 279 -3.29 22.52 -11.84
C PRO A 279 -3.98 21.21 -12.27
N SER A 280 -5.15 20.92 -11.71
CA SER A 280 -5.96 19.72 -12.00
C SER A 280 -6.13 19.44 -13.50
N TRP A 281 -6.33 20.47 -14.32
CA TRP A 281 -6.52 20.34 -15.77
C TRP A 281 -5.28 19.84 -16.53
N ARG A 282 -4.11 19.81 -15.88
CA ARG A 282 -2.86 19.25 -16.42
C ARG A 282 -2.59 17.81 -15.98
N VAL A 283 -3.47 17.20 -15.19
CA VAL A 283 -3.26 15.86 -14.62
C VAL A 283 -4.48 15.01 -14.91
N LYS A 284 -4.29 13.77 -15.34
CA LYS A 284 -5.36 12.77 -15.44
C LYS A 284 -4.83 11.38 -15.11
N VAL A 285 -5.63 10.57 -14.44
CA VAL A 285 -5.49 9.11 -14.45
C VAL A 285 -6.22 8.58 -15.68
N VAL A 286 -5.64 7.57 -16.32
CA VAL A 286 -6.12 6.94 -17.55
C VAL A 286 -6.30 5.46 -17.26
N ALA A 287 -7.47 4.92 -17.60
CA ALA A 287 -7.69 3.49 -17.72
C ALA A 287 -7.80 3.12 -19.20
N ALA A 288 -6.98 2.19 -19.65
CA ALA A 288 -6.80 1.89 -21.07
C ALA A 288 -6.32 0.46 -21.31
N GLN A 289 -6.30 0.08 -22.58
CA GLN A 289 -5.57 -1.09 -23.05
C GLN A 289 -4.11 -0.75 -23.34
N VAL A 290 -3.22 -1.67 -22.98
CA VAL A 290 -1.80 -1.65 -23.34
C VAL A 290 -1.38 -2.98 -23.94
N MET A 291 -0.27 -2.99 -24.66
CA MET A 291 0.34 -4.23 -25.15
C MET A 291 0.82 -5.07 -23.96
N THR A 292 0.54 -6.37 -23.90
CA THR A 292 1.04 -7.19 -22.78
C THR A 292 2.57 -7.34 -22.83
N ASN A 293 3.16 -7.33 -24.03
CA ASN A 293 4.60 -7.33 -24.23
C ASN A 293 5.02 -6.21 -25.20
N PRO A 294 5.56 -5.08 -24.70
CA PRO A 294 5.96 -3.96 -25.56
C PRO A 294 7.25 -4.23 -26.35
N LEU A 295 8.09 -5.16 -25.90
CA LEU A 295 9.35 -5.53 -26.57
C LEU A 295 9.13 -6.54 -27.70
N PHE A 296 8.09 -7.35 -27.60
CA PHE A 296 7.67 -8.29 -28.63
C PHE A 296 6.21 -8.04 -28.95
N PRO A 297 5.89 -7.26 -30.01
CA PRO A 297 4.51 -6.94 -30.33
C PRO A 297 3.69 -8.20 -30.58
N SER A 298 2.98 -8.64 -29.54
CA SER A 298 1.93 -9.64 -29.60
C SER A 298 0.61 -8.93 -29.94
N SER A 299 -0.38 -9.69 -30.40
CA SER A 299 -1.76 -9.20 -30.50
C SER A 299 -2.50 -9.22 -29.14
N GLU A 300 -1.79 -9.55 -28.06
CA GLU A 300 -2.37 -9.64 -26.73
C GLU A 300 -2.33 -8.27 -26.04
N GLU A 301 -3.50 -7.82 -25.59
CA GLU A 301 -3.69 -6.55 -24.92
C GLU A 301 -4.18 -6.82 -23.49
N GLY A 302 -3.67 -6.04 -22.54
CA GLY A 302 -4.06 -6.06 -21.13
C GLY A 302 -4.71 -4.75 -20.72
N GLY A 303 -5.58 -4.80 -19.72
CA GLY A 303 -6.04 -3.59 -19.03
C GLY A 303 -4.92 -3.00 -18.18
N HIS A 304 -4.85 -1.67 -18.13
CA HIS A 304 -3.84 -0.96 -17.36
C HIS A 304 -4.32 0.44 -16.96
N ALA A 305 -3.89 0.91 -15.81
CA ALA A 305 -4.11 2.26 -15.34
C ALA A 305 -2.78 3.02 -15.14
N TYR A 306 -2.74 4.28 -15.54
CA TYR A 306 -1.54 5.12 -15.46
C TYR A 306 -1.89 6.61 -15.36
N CYS A 307 -0.95 7.42 -14.87
CA CYS A 307 -1.10 8.87 -14.85
C CYS A 307 -0.58 9.47 -16.18
N ILE A 308 -1.26 10.49 -16.69
CA ILE A 308 -0.74 11.39 -17.71
C ILE A 308 -0.63 12.81 -17.17
N TYR A 309 0.39 13.51 -17.65
CA TYR A 309 0.69 14.88 -17.28
C TYR A 309 0.83 15.72 -18.55
N LEU A 310 0.15 16.87 -18.57
CA LEU A 310 0.22 17.82 -19.67
C LEU A 310 1.47 18.68 -19.48
N ALA A 311 2.60 18.25 -20.03
CA ALA A 311 3.92 18.84 -19.82
C ALA A 311 4.16 20.13 -20.62
N ASP A 312 5.03 21.00 -20.09
CA ASP A 312 5.51 22.17 -20.82
C ASP A 312 6.41 21.71 -21.97
N ARG A 313 5.99 22.02 -23.20
CA ARG A 313 6.64 21.71 -24.47
C ARG A 313 6.65 22.95 -25.36
N PRO A 314 7.56 23.91 -25.11
CA PRO A 314 7.55 25.20 -25.81
C PRO A 314 7.71 25.07 -27.33
N GLU A 315 8.35 24.00 -27.80
CA GLU A 315 8.53 23.69 -29.22
C GLU A 315 7.24 23.18 -29.91
N SER A 316 6.21 22.78 -29.15
CA SER A 316 4.91 22.41 -29.71
C SER A 316 4.09 23.65 -30.04
N SER A 317 3.31 23.58 -31.12
CA SER A 317 2.31 24.61 -31.47
C SER A 317 1.27 24.87 -30.37
N ARG A 318 1.08 23.91 -29.45
CA ARG A 318 0.19 24.04 -28.28
C ARG A 318 0.89 24.54 -27.03
N LYS A 319 2.24 24.63 -27.04
CA LYS A 319 3.11 24.83 -25.87
C LYS A 319 3.03 23.75 -24.77
N LEU A 320 2.03 22.87 -24.85
CA LEU A 320 1.69 21.84 -23.88
C LEU A 320 1.40 20.53 -24.59
N GLU A 321 1.95 19.42 -24.07
CA GLU A 321 1.67 18.08 -24.60
C GLU A 321 1.53 17.04 -23.49
N TRP A 322 0.59 16.11 -23.69
CA TRP A 322 0.39 14.99 -22.76
C TRP A 322 1.57 14.01 -22.87
N VAL A 323 2.18 13.71 -21.74
CA VAL A 323 3.16 12.64 -21.55
C VAL A 323 2.63 11.65 -20.53
N ILE A 324 3.16 10.44 -20.55
CA ILE A 324 2.80 9.36 -19.63
C ILE A 324 3.75 9.38 -18.44
N LEU A 325 3.20 9.29 -17.23
CA LEU A 325 3.92 9.08 -15.99
C LEU A 325 3.45 7.73 -15.42
N ASP A 326 3.95 6.65 -16.03
CA ASP A 326 3.66 5.30 -15.59
C ASP A 326 4.58 4.93 -14.41
N TRP A 327 4.08 4.07 -13.53
CA TRP A 327 4.75 3.69 -12.30
C TRP A 327 5.05 2.20 -12.19
N CYS A 328 4.34 1.34 -12.95
CA CYS A 328 4.49 -0.11 -12.82
C CYS A 328 4.65 -0.87 -14.14
N TYR A 329 4.31 -0.30 -15.30
CA TYR A 329 4.45 -0.96 -16.60
C TYR A 329 5.68 -0.47 -17.39
N LEU A 330 5.60 0.65 -18.11
CA LEU A 330 6.76 1.28 -18.78
C LEU A 330 7.19 2.55 -18.04
N GLN A 331 7.78 2.34 -16.86
CA GLN A 331 7.94 3.36 -15.81
C GLN A 331 8.88 4.53 -16.15
N ASP A 332 9.89 4.28 -17.00
CA ASP A 332 10.88 5.25 -17.47
C ASP A 332 11.30 6.41 -16.51
N PRO A 333 11.57 6.15 -15.21
CA PRO A 333 11.69 7.21 -14.20
C PRO A 333 12.96 8.06 -14.36
N ASP A 334 13.97 7.57 -15.08
CA ASP A 334 15.20 8.31 -15.35
C ASP A 334 15.11 9.18 -16.62
N VAL A 335 14.01 9.11 -17.36
CA VAL A 335 13.75 9.96 -18.53
C VAL A 335 13.04 11.24 -18.08
N SER A 336 13.71 12.38 -18.25
CA SER A 336 13.11 13.70 -17.98
C SER A 336 11.83 13.91 -18.79
N VAL A 337 10.85 14.59 -18.20
CA VAL A 337 9.52 14.83 -18.78
C VAL A 337 9.54 15.39 -20.21
N GLU A 338 10.51 16.24 -20.55
CA GLU A 338 10.71 16.85 -21.88
C GLU A 338 11.23 15.87 -22.93
N LYS A 339 11.73 14.70 -22.53
CA LYS A 339 12.26 13.69 -23.44
C LYS A 339 11.30 12.52 -23.61
N LYS A 340 10.29 12.41 -22.73
CA LYS A 340 9.29 11.36 -22.82
C LYS A 340 8.50 11.45 -24.15
N PRO A 341 8.15 10.31 -24.76
CA PRO A 341 7.27 10.28 -25.93
C PRO A 341 5.87 10.82 -25.59
N LEU A 342 5.15 11.29 -26.60
CA LEU A 342 3.83 11.87 -26.40
C LEU A 342 2.79 10.77 -26.21
N ALA A 343 1.86 10.99 -25.28
CA ALA A 343 0.78 10.05 -25.00
C ALA A 343 -0.10 9.80 -26.24
N ARG A 344 -0.36 10.83 -27.06
CA ARG A 344 -1.14 10.72 -28.30
C ARG A 344 -0.51 9.81 -29.35
N ASP A 345 0.80 9.58 -29.27
CA ASP A 345 1.55 8.73 -30.19
C ASP A 345 1.70 7.29 -29.64
N GLY A 346 1.01 6.99 -28.54
CA GLY A 346 1.04 5.70 -27.86
C GLY A 346 2.16 5.56 -26.83
N GLY A 347 2.84 6.65 -26.45
CA GLY A 347 3.91 6.63 -25.47
C GLY A 347 5.13 5.80 -25.89
N THR A 348 5.84 5.26 -24.91
CA THR A 348 7.03 4.43 -25.10
C THR A 348 6.68 3.15 -25.86
N GLU A 349 7.46 2.82 -26.88
CA GLU A 349 7.21 1.70 -27.81
C GLU A 349 5.82 1.68 -28.47
N LYS A 350 5.09 2.81 -28.45
CA LYS A 350 3.68 2.88 -28.86
C LYS A 350 2.79 1.86 -28.13
N ALA A 351 3.16 1.51 -26.89
CA ALA A 351 2.54 0.43 -26.13
C ALA A 351 1.14 0.76 -25.61
N TYR A 352 0.80 2.04 -25.48
CA TYR A 352 -0.45 2.53 -24.92
C TYR A 352 -1.50 2.71 -26.02
N LYS A 353 -2.61 1.97 -25.91
CA LYS A 353 -3.59 1.79 -26.99
C LYS A 353 -4.92 2.49 -26.67
N GLN A 354 -6.00 1.72 -26.55
CA GLN A 354 -7.35 2.24 -26.46
C GLN A 354 -7.62 2.79 -25.05
N VAL A 355 -7.86 4.09 -24.96
CA VAL A 355 -8.33 4.72 -23.72
C VAL A 355 -9.81 4.40 -23.53
N TRP A 356 -10.15 3.82 -22.38
CA TRP A 356 -11.53 3.61 -21.97
C TRP A 356 -12.10 4.87 -21.32
N PHE A 357 -11.34 5.44 -20.38
CA PHE A 357 -11.68 6.68 -19.72
C PHE A 357 -10.49 7.38 -19.08
N THR A 358 -10.70 8.65 -18.72
CA THR A 358 -9.76 9.42 -17.93
C THR A 358 -10.48 10.21 -16.85
N PHE A 359 -9.80 10.54 -15.75
CA PHE A 359 -10.36 11.37 -14.69
C PHE A 359 -9.28 12.16 -13.94
N ASN A 360 -9.70 13.24 -13.28
CA ASN A 360 -8.91 13.98 -12.28
C ASN A 360 -9.79 14.24 -11.04
N ASP A 361 -9.36 15.13 -10.13
CA ASP A 361 -10.13 15.51 -8.93
C ASP A 361 -11.44 16.28 -9.23
N ARG A 362 -11.64 16.77 -10.47
CA ARG A 362 -12.78 17.64 -10.84
C ARG A 362 -13.72 17.01 -11.87
N TYR A 363 -13.15 16.31 -12.85
CA TYR A 363 -13.85 15.85 -14.05
C TYR A 363 -13.43 14.43 -14.41
N SER A 364 -14.34 13.74 -15.07
CA SER A 364 -14.15 12.42 -15.66
C SER A 364 -14.65 12.48 -17.10
N TRP A 365 -13.93 11.83 -18.01
CA TRP A 365 -14.17 11.89 -19.46
C TRP A 365 -14.22 10.48 -20.05
N ALA A 366 -15.29 10.21 -20.80
CA ALA A 366 -15.51 8.97 -21.55
C ALA A 366 -16.49 9.22 -22.70
N GLN A 367 -16.59 8.28 -23.66
CA GLN A 367 -17.57 8.38 -24.76
C GLN A 367 -19.02 8.28 -24.28
N SER A 368 -19.25 7.56 -23.19
CA SER A 368 -20.54 7.45 -22.51
C SER A 368 -20.32 7.22 -21.02
N SER A 369 -21.30 7.54 -20.18
CA SER A 369 -21.28 7.20 -18.75
C SER A 369 -21.32 5.69 -18.55
N PHE A 370 -20.60 5.18 -17.55
CA PHE A 370 -20.59 3.76 -17.21
C PHE A 370 -20.18 3.49 -15.76
N GLU A 371 -20.39 2.25 -15.34
CA GLU A 371 -19.93 1.70 -14.07
C GLU A 371 -18.73 0.78 -14.31
N VAL A 372 -17.74 0.84 -13.44
CA VAL A 372 -16.61 -0.09 -13.39
C VAL A 372 -16.94 -1.09 -12.28
N ILE A 373 -17.15 -2.35 -12.66
CA ILE A 373 -17.46 -3.48 -11.77
C ILE A 373 -16.28 -4.44 -11.91
N GLU A 374 -15.58 -4.78 -10.82
CA GLU A 374 -14.50 -5.78 -10.73
C GLU A 374 -13.93 -6.28 -12.09
N GLY A 375 -12.89 -5.60 -12.58
CA GLY A 375 -12.17 -5.92 -13.81
C GLY A 375 -12.97 -5.76 -15.11
N ARG A 376 -14.16 -5.15 -15.06
CA ARG A 376 -15.07 -4.99 -16.21
C ARG A 376 -15.76 -3.63 -16.24
N ILE A 377 -15.95 -3.10 -17.45
CA ILE A 377 -16.71 -1.86 -17.67
C ILE A 377 -18.14 -2.22 -18.09
N SER A 378 -19.13 -1.85 -17.26
CA SER A 378 -20.56 -2.00 -17.53
C SER A 378 -21.17 -0.69 -18.02
N GLN A 379 -21.73 -0.68 -19.24
CA GLN A 379 -22.41 0.49 -19.79
C GLN A 379 -23.80 0.76 -19.16
N ASN A 380 -24.20 0.01 -18.14
CA ASN A 380 -25.56 0.05 -17.59
C ASN A 380 -25.60 0.52 -16.13
N ARG A 381 -25.76 1.85 -15.94
CA ARG A 381 -26.80 2.44 -15.08
C ARG A 381 -27.08 3.86 -15.54
N LYS A 382 -28.35 4.27 -15.51
CA LYS A 382 -28.75 5.67 -15.45
C LYS A 382 -28.38 6.23 -14.06
N ALA A 383 -27.09 6.28 -13.73
CA ALA A 383 -26.63 6.83 -12.45
C ALA A 383 -26.97 8.32 -12.44
N GLN A 384 -27.98 8.71 -11.65
CA GLN A 384 -28.26 10.12 -11.41
C GLN A 384 -27.26 10.65 -10.38
N GLN A 385 -26.66 11.80 -10.70
CA GLN A 385 -25.59 12.46 -9.93
C GLN A 385 -25.92 12.67 -8.44
N GLU A 386 -27.21 12.72 -8.08
CA GLU A 386 -27.72 13.08 -6.77
C GLU A 386 -27.70 11.91 -5.75
N GLU A 387 -27.71 10.65 -6.20
CA GLU A 387 -27.72 9.48 -5.29
C GLU A 387 -26.33 9.13 -4.74
N VAL A 388 -25.25 9.51 -5.44
CA VAL A 388 -23.85 9.13 -5.13
C VAL A 388 -23.16 10.13 -4.18
N LEU A 389 -23.53 11.41 -4.25
CA LEU A 389 -22.86 12.48 -3.49
C LEU A 389 -23.27 12.56 -2.02
N ALA A 390 -24.53 12.23 -1.70
CA ALA A 390 -25.05 12.29 -0.32
C ALA A 390 -24.48 11.19 0.61
N PRO A 391 -24.35 9.92 0.18
CA PRO A 391 -23.81 8.86 1.04
C PRO A 391 -22.31 9.01 1.32
N LEU A 392 -21.52 9.40 0.31
CA LEU A 392 -20.06 9.51 0.46
C LEU A 392 -19.66 10.68 1.37
N GLY A 393 -20.38 11.81 1.31
CA GLY A 393 -20.13 12.96 2.16
C GLY A 393 -20.39 12.69 3.65
N GLU A 394 -21.39 11.88 3.97
CA GLU A 394 -21.67 11.42 5.35
C GLU A 394 -20.68 10.33 5.80
N ILE A 395 -20.35 9.38 4.94
CA ILE A 395 -19.39 8.30 5.24
C ILE A 395 -17.97 8.84 5.44
N LEU A 396 -17.51 9.74 4.55
CA LEU A 396 -16.20 10.39 4.67
C LEU A 396 -16.12 11.33 5.87
N ARG A 397 -17.21 12.01 6.25
CA ARG A 397 -17.25 12.78 7.51
C ARG A 397 -17.02 11.88 8.71
N ASN A 398 -17.71 10.75 8.77
CA ASN A 398 -17.62 9.81 9.89
C ASN A 398 -16.25 9.10 9.97
N LEU A 399 -15.70 8.67 8.83
CA LEU A 399 -14.37 8.05 8.75
C LEU A 399 -13.23 9.03 9.02
N ALA A 400 -13.35 10.27 8.51
CA ALA A 400 -12.37 11.31 8.76
C ALA A 400 -12.27 11.60 10.26
N THR A 401 -13.38 11.81 10.98
CA THR A 401 -13.32 12.09 12.43
C THR A 401 -12.59 11.02 13.24
N ASP A 402 -12.81 9.73 12.97
CA ASP A 402 -12.27 8.66 13.80
C ASP A 402 -10.82 8.27 13.48
N GLU A 403 -10.38 8.42 12.23
CA GLU A 403 -9.01 8.12 11.79
C GLU A 403 -8.09 9.34 11.85
N VAL A 404 -8.61 10.53 11.50
CA VAL A 404 -7.89 11.81 11.66
C VAL A 404 -7.60 12.04 13.14
N GLU A 405 -8.55 11.85 14.06
CA GLU A 405 -8.22 11.98 15.49
C GLU A 405 -7.14 11.00 15.97
N LYS A 406 -7.13 9.76 15.47
CA LYS A 406 -6.10 8.77 15.84
C LYS A 406 -4.73 9.11 15.25
N ILE A 407 -4.69 9.62 14.03
CA ILE A 407 -3.47 10.07 13.35
C ILE A 407 -2.95 11.35 14.02
N PHE A 408 -3.82 12.32 14.31
CA PHE A 408 -3.46 13.60 14.92
C PHE A 408 -3.05 13.43 16.39
N LYS A 409 -3.69 12.53 17.15
CA LYS A 409 -3.20 12.11 18.49
C LYS A 409 -1.85 11.41 18.42
N LYS A 410 -1.57 10.64 17.36
CA LYS A 410 -0.27 9.97 17.15
C LYS A 410 0.84 10.96 16.79
N PHE A 411 0.51 12.11 16.18
CA PHE A 411 1.45 13.17 15.81
C PHE A 411 1.40 14.41 16.72
N ASN A 412 0.61 14.37 17.80
CA ASN A 412 0.46 15.44 18.80
C ASN A 412 0.04 16.81 18.22
N ILE A 413 -0.81 16.78 17.19
CA ILE A 413 -1.37 17.97 16.55
C ILE A 413 -2.72 18.27 17.20
N GLU A 414 -2.86 19.43 17.85
CA GLU A 414 -4.16 19.91 18.34
C GLU A 414 -5.01 20.40 17.17
N ILE A 415 -6.29 20.02 17.20
CA ILE A 415 -7.30 20.43 16.22
C ILE A 415 -8.08 21.57 16.87
N GLU A 416 -8.10 22.76 16.26
CA GLU A 416 -9.06 23.84 16.60
C GLU A 416 -10.43 23.59 15.97
#